data_AF-A0A968P971-F1
#
_entry.id   AF-A0A968P971-F1
#
_cell.length_a   1.000
_cell.length_b   1.000
_cell.length_c   1.000
_cell.angle_alpha   90.00
_cell.angle_beta   90.00
_cell.angle_gamma   90.00
#
_symmetry.space_group_name_H-M   'P 1'
#
loop_
_entity.id
_entity.type
_entity.pdbx_description
1 polymer ?
#
loop_
_entity_poly.entity_id
_entity_poly.type
_entity_poly.pdbx_seq_one_letter_code
_entity_poly.pdbx_strand_id
1 'polypeptide(L)'
;MREEHRFEELVFNVLGYREEGEWVALALEMDLRAFGQTFEAALEELAELVEMKISFAIQKQQPEMIWRRAAQEYFALYEKALRNQVEALYFAHDDHESASLRIAGVPIPPAHVIAANREGFHLANG
;
A
#
# COMPACT_ATOMS: atom_id res chain seq x y z
N MET A 1 -11.51 -31.25 15.11
CA MET A 1 -10.55 -30.15 15.35
C MET A 1 -10.17 -29.64 13.97
N ARG A 2 -10.78 -28.54 13.50
CA ARG A 2 -10.40 -27.93 12.21
C ARG A 2 -9.23 -27.03 12.52
N GLU A 3 -8.10 -27.25 11.86
CA GLU A 3 -7.00 -26.31 11.87
C GLU A 3 -7.51 -25.00 11.26
N GLU A 4 -7.55 -23.94 12.06
CA GLU A 4 -7.75 -22.59 11.57
C GLU A 4 -6.49 -22.24 10.76
N HIS A 5 -6.58 -22.37 9.44
CA HIS A 5 -5.61 -21.77 8.54
C HIS A 5 -5.69 -20.26 8.76
N ARG A 6 -4.79 -19.73 9.59
CA ARG A 6 -4.52 -18.30 9.71
C ARG A 6 -3.85 -17.88 8.39
N PHE A 7 -4.65 -17.56 7.39
CA PHE A 7 -4.12 -16.95 6.18
C PHE A 7 -3.53 -15.60 6.57
N GLU A 8 -2.21 -15.46 6.46
CA GLU A 8 -1.58 -14.14 6.56
C GLU A 8 -2.12 -13.30 5.40
N GLU A 9 -2.60 -12.10 5.70
CA GLU A 9 -3.08 -11.17 4.68
C GLU A 9 -1.91 -10.83 3.73
N LEU A 10 -2.12 -11.03 2.43
CA LEU A 10 -1.17 -10.55 1.43
C LEU A 10 -1.22 -9.03 1.42
N VAL A 11 -0.06 -8.39 1.45
CA VAL A 11 0.09 -6.93 1.48
C VAL A 11 0.97 -6.46 0.32
N PHE A 12 0.71 -5.24 -0.15
CA PHE A 12 1.63 -4.46 -0.97
C PHE A 12 2.68 -3.79 -0.07
N ASN A 13 3.93 -3.76 -0.52
CA ASN A 13 4.99 -3.07 0.21
C ASN A 13 4.86 -1.57 -0.02
N VAL A 14 4.81 -0.81 1.07
CA VAL A 14 4.65 0.65 1.02
C VAL A 14 5.89 1.33 1.54
N LEU A 15 6.40 2.28 0.74
CA LEU A 15 7.39 3.26 1.14
C LEU A 15 6.69 4.56 1.53
N GLY A 16 6.96 5.05 2.73
CA GLY A 16 6.60 6.38 3.21
C GLY A 16 7.77 7.35 3.10
N TYR A 17 7.56 8.53 2.52
CA TYR A 17 8.55 9.61 2.52
C TYR A 17 7.86 10.99 2.53
N ARG A 18 8.61 12.05 2.82
CA ARG A 18 8.10 13.43 2.79
C ARG A 18 8.37 14.10 1.44
N GLU A 19 7.36 14.73 0.88
CA GLU A 19 7.43 15.53 -0.36
C GLU A 19 6.54 16.77 -0.19
N GLU A 20 7.07 17.96 -0.50
CA GLU A 20 6.33 19.24 -0.43
C GLU A 20 5.58 19.53 0.89
N GLY A 21 6.04 18.96 2.01
CA GLY A 21 5.43 19.13 3.34
C GLY A 21 4.38 18.08 3.70
N GLU A 22 4.06 17.17 2.77
CA GLU A 22 3.12 16.08 2.98
C GLU A 22 3.85 14.73 3.09
N TRP A 23 3.19 13.74 3.67
CA TRP A 23 3.60 12.35 3.54
C TRP A 23 3.09 11.78 2.23
N VAL A 24 3.96 11.03 1.56
CA VAL A 24 3.63 10.22 0.40
C VAL A 24 3.72 8.75 0.82
N ALA A 25 2.66 7.99 0.57
CA ALA A 25 2.65 6.54 0.65
C ALA A 25 2.69 5.97 -0.77
N LEU A 26 3.74 5.23 -1.09
CA LEU A 26 3.97 4.62 -2.41
C LEU A 26 3.91 3.09 -2.32
N ALA A 27 2.90 2.48 -2.95
CA ALA A 27 2.84 1.03 -3.15
C ALA A 27 3.82 0.62 -4.27
N LEU A 28 4.87 -0.13 -3.91
CA LEU A 28 6.00 -0.42 -4.80
C LEU A 28 5.63 -1.35 -5.96
N GLU A 29 4.72 -2.29 -5.76
CA GLU A 29 4.28 -3.24 -6.78
C GLU A 29 3.35 -2.62 -7.84
N MET A 30 2.76 -1.46 -7.52
CA MET A 30 1.69 -0.82 -8.31
C MET A 30 2.03 0.59 -8.81
N ASP A 31 3.15 1.18 -8.37
CA ASP A 31 3.56 2.57 -8.67
C ASP A 31 2.39 3.53 -8.40
N LEU A 32 1.72 3.29 -7.28
CA LEU A 32 0.51 4.01 -6.86
C LEU A 32 0.85 4.83 -5.62
N ARG A 33 0.49 6.11 -5.66
CA ARG A 33 0.82 7.08 -4.62
C ARG A 33 -0.44 7.68 -4.04
N ALA A 34 -0.41 7.86 -2.73
CA ALA A 34 -1.37 8.65 -1.99
C ALA A 34 -0.64 9.65 -1.09
N PHE A 35 -1.35 10.67 -0.67
CA PHE A 35 -0.81 11.80 0.08
C PHE A 35 -1.59 12.01 1.38
N GLY A 36 -0.93 12.55 2.38
CA GLY A 36 -1.56 12.86 3.66
C GLY A 36 -0.71 13.76 4.54
N GLN A 37 -1.36 14.44 5.48
CA GLN A 37 -0.67 15.28 6.46
C GLN A 37 0.16 14.43 7.46
N THR A 38 -0.31 13.20 7.71
CA THR A 38 0.37 12.14 8.46
C THR A 38 0.63 10.93 7.56
N PHE A 39 1.53 10.04 7.98
CA PHE A 39 1.84 8.84 7.20
C PHE A 39 0.63 7.89 7.18
N GLU A 40 -0.07 7.83 8.30
CA GLU A 40 -1.28 7.03 8.49
C GLU A 40 -2.41 7.50 7.57
N ALA A 41 -2.61 8.82 7.44
CA ALA A 41 -3.59 9.38 6.50
C ALA A 41 -3.24 9.05 5.04
N ALA A 42 -1.95 9.09 4.68
CA ALA A 42 -1.51 8.69 3.35
C ALA A 42 -1.71 7.18 3.09
N LEU A 43 -1.58 6.33 4.11
CA LEU A 43 -1.85 4.89 4.00
C LEU A 43 -3.33 4.57 3.83
N GLU A 44 -4.21 5.25 4.56
CA GLU A 44 -5.66 5.10 4.44
C GLU A 44 -6.12 5.44 3.01
N GLU A 45 -5.71 6.60 2.49
CA GLU A 45 -5.97 7.00 1.11
C GLU A 45 -5.37 6.00 0.10
N LEU A 46 -4.15 5.49 0.35
CA LEU A 46 -3.53 4.49 -0.52
C LEU A 46 -4.36 3.21 -0.60
N ALA A 47 -4.93 2.76 0.53
CA ALA A 47 -5.77 1.56 0.56
C ALA A 47 -7.03 1.72 -0.31
N GLU A 48 -7.68 2.88 -0.27
CA GLU A 48 -8.82 3.20 -1.13
C GLU A 48 -8.42 3.20 -2.61
N LEU A 49 -7.30 3.82 -2.95
CA LEU A 49 -6.80 3.85 -4.34
C LEU A 49 -6.42 2.45 -4.85
N VAL A 50 -5.85 1.59 -3.98
CA VAL A 50 -5.55 0.19 -4.31
C VAL A 50 -6.83 -0.56 -4.67
N GLU A 51 -7.86 -0.45 -3.83
CA GLU A 51 -9.16 -1.08 -4.07
C GLU A 51 -9.80 -0.59 -5.36
N MET A 52 -9.78 0.72 -5.60
CA MET A 52 -10.28 1.32 -6.82
C MET A 52 -9.53 0.81 -8.06
N LYS A 53 -8.19 0.80 -8.04
CA LYS A 53 -7.36 0.37 -9.18
C LYS A 53 -7.61 -1.10 -9.52
N ILE A 54 -7.67 -1.96 -8.51
CA ILE A 54 -7.96 -3.40 -8.68
C ILE A 54 -9.38 -3.60 -9.25
N SER A 55 -10.37 -2.93 -8.66
CA SER A 55 -11.78 -3.00 -9.11
C SER A 55 -11.91 -2.57 -10.57
N PHE A 56 -11.27 -1.46 -10.93
CA PHE A 56 -11.29 -0.94 -12.29
C PHE A 56 -10.62 -1.89 -13.30
N ALA A 57 -9.45 -2.42 -12.99
CA ALA A 57 -8.73 -3.35 -13.86
C ALA A 57 -9.54 -4.63 -14.12
N ILE A 58 -10.20 -5.17 -13.10
CA ILE A 58 -11.08 -6.34 -13.22
C ILE A 58 -12.31 -6.01 -14.05
N GLN A 59 -12.95 -4.85 -13.84
CA GLN A 59 -14.11 -4.43 -14.61
C GLN A 59 -13.77 -4.25 -16.11
N LYS A 60 -12.58 -3.73 -16.42
CA LYS A 60 -12.08 -3.58 -17.79
C LYS A 60 -11.59 -4.89 -18.42
N GLN A 61 -11.59 -6.00 -17.67
CA GLN A 61 -11.04 -7.29 -18.08
C GLN A 61 -9.55 -7.18 -18.47
N GLN A 62 -8.82 -6.29 -17.80
CA GLN A 62 -7.41 -5.97 -18.03
C GLN A 62 -6.62 -6.06 -16.72
N PRO A 63 -6.53 -7.25 -16.09
CA PRO A 63 -5.88 -7.43 -14.79
C PRO A 63 -4.38 -7.07 -14.79
N GLU A 64 -3.73 -7.08 -15.95
CA GLU A 64 -2.35 -6.63 -16.14
C GLU A 64 -2.15 -5.16 -15.77
N MET A 65 -3.20 -4.31 -15.81
CA MET A 65 -3.13 -2.90 -15.43
C MET A 65 -2.88 -2.67 -13.93
N ILE A 66 -3.12 -3.70 -13.10
CA ILE A 66 -2.86 -3.65 -11.66
C ILE A 66 -1.36 -3.49 -11.43
N TRP A 67 -0.55 -4.20 -12.22
CA TRP A 67 0.87 -4.39 -11.98
C TRP A 67 1.69 -3.38 -12.76
N ARG A 68 2.28 -2.44 -12.02
CA ARG A 68 3.28 -1.52 -12.55
C ARG A 68 4.27 -1.26 -11.43
N ARG A 69 5.48 -1.76 -11.56
CA ARG A 69 6.48 -1.55 -10.51
C ARG A 69 6.89 -0.09 -10.46
N ALA A 70 7.09 0.42 -9.24
CA ALA A 70 7.70 1.71 -9.02
C ALA A 70 9.13 1.75 -9.61
N ALA A 71 9.65 2.96 -9.81
CA ALA A 71 11.02 3.14 -10.28
C ALA A 71 12.04 2.54 -9.27
N GLN A 72 13.18 2.08 -9.79
CA GLN A 72 14.16 1.31 -9.02
C GLN A 72 14.73 2.10 -7.82
N GLU A 73 14.75 3.43 -7.90
CA GLU A 73 15.26 4.28 -6.83
C GLU A 73 14.40 4.16 -5.56
N TYR A 74 13.09 3.95 -5.70
CA TYR A 74 12.19 3.77 -4.56
C TYR A 74 12.38 2.42 -3.85
N PHE A 75 12.76 1.37 -4.58
CA PHE A 75 13.14 0.10 -3.95
C PHE A 75 14.40 0.25 -3.10
N ALA A 76 15.39 1.01 -3.58
CA ALA A 76 16.60 1.30 -2.79
C ALA A 76 16.28 2.13 -1.53
N LEU A 77 15.35 3.09 -1.62
CA LEU A 77 14.86 3.83 -0.46
C LEU A 77 14.11 2.94 0.54
N TYR A 78 13.31 2.01 0.05
CA TYR A 78 12.62 1.02 0.89
C TYR A 78 13.59 0.10 1.61
N GLU A 79 14.60 -0.44 0.92
CA GLU A 79 15.65 -1.26 1.55
C GLU A 79 16.40 -0.50 2.64
N LYS A 80 16.69 0.79 2.39
CA LYS A 80 17.31 1.67 3.39
C LYS A 80 16.40 1.87 4.60
N ALA A 81 15.11 2.16 4.38
CA ALA A 81 14.15 2.36 5.46
C ALA A 81 13.94 1.09 6.29
N LEU A 82 13.85 -0.08 5.64
CA LEU A 82 13.77 -1.38 6.30
C LEU A 82 15.01 -1.65 7.15
N ARG A 83 16.21 -1.42 6.61
CA ARG A 83 17.46 -1.55 7.38
C ARG A 83 17.45 -0.67 8.62
N ASN A 84 17.11 0.61 8.47
CA ASN A 84 17.04 1.55 9.59
C ASN A 84 16.05 1.09 10.66
N GLN A 85 14.87 0.60 10.26
CA GLN A 85 13.87 0.10 11.22
C GLN A 85 14.37 -1.14 11.96
N VAL A 86 15.00 -2.08 11.26
CA VAL A 86 15.60 -3.27 11.87
C VAL A 86 16.70 -2.88 12.86
N GLU A 87 17.61 -1.98 12.46
CA GLU A 87 18.67 -1.48 13.33
C GLU A 87 18.12 -0.79 14.57
N ALA A 88 17.08 0.05 14.45
CA ALA A 88 16.43 0.71 15.58
C ALA A 88 15.88 -0.30 16.60
N LEU A 89 15.26 -1.39 16.14
CA LEU A 89 14.75 -2.47 16.99
C LEU A 89 15.87 -3.18 17.78
N TYR A 90 17.05 -3.37 17.17
CA TYR A 90 18.17 -4.06 17.83
C TYR A 90 18.95 -3.17 18.79
N PHE A 91 19.10 -1.88 18.46
CA PHE A 91 19.97 -0.97 19.20
C PHE A 91 19.23 -0.05 20.18
N ALA A 92 17.91 -0.20 20.35
CA ALA A 92 17.07 0.61 21.25
C ALA A 92 17.29 2.12 21.07
N HIS A 93 17.54 2.56 19.83
CA HIS A 93 17.62 3.97 19.50
C HIS A 93 16.20 4.46 19.25
N ASP A 94 15.67 5.23 20.18
CA ASP A 94 14.28 5.70 20.20
C ASP A 94 14.05 6.93 19.29
N ASP A 95 14.66 6.94 18.10
CA ASP A 95 14.65 8.08 17.17
C ASP A 95 13.54 7.93 16.09
N HIS A 96 12.41 7.35 16.48
CA HIS A 96 11.30 7.01 15.58
C HIS A 96 10.53 8.23 15.03
N GLU A 97 10.63 9.39 15.69
CA GLU A 97 9.97 10.63 15.25
C GLU A 97 10.75 11.40 14.17
N SER A 98 12.07 11.21 14.09
CA SER A 98 12.96 11.99 13.20
C SER A 98 13.16 11.33 11.82
N ALA A 99 12.67 10.11 11.60
CA ALA A 99 12.91 9.37 10.38
C ALA A 99 12.09 9.94 9.21
N SER A 100 12.79 10.47 8.19
CA SER A 100 12.18 10.97 6.94
C SER A 100 11.65 9.87 6.02
N LEU A 101 11.90 8.61 6.37
CA LEU A 101 11.43 7.42 5.66
C LEU A 101 10.69 6.50 6.62
N ARG A 102 9.60 5.91 6.15
CA ARG A 102 8.81 4.88 6.84
C ARG A 102 8.50 3.73 5.89
N ILE A 103 8.19 2.57 6.44
CA ILE A 103 7.66 1.44 5.66
C ILE A 103 6.38 0.91 6.30
N ALA A 104 5.50 0.37 5.48
CA ALA A 104 4.28 -0.29 5.91
C ALA A 104 3.83 -1.33 4.87
N GLY A 105 2.72 -2.00 5.17
CA GLY A 105 1.99 -2.83 4.21
C GLY A 105 0.57 -2.28 4.03
N VAL A 106 0.04 -2.35 2.81
CA VAL A 106 -1.39 -2.15 2.54
C VAL A 106 -1.99 -3.48 2.11
N PRO A 107 -3.05 -3.99 2.76
CA PRO A 107 -3.62 -5.28 2.43
C PRO A 107 -4.19 -5.30 1.02
N ILE A 108 -4.05 -6.44 0.36
CA ILE A 108 -4.76 -6.71 -0.89
C ILE A 108 -6.24 -6.89 -0.55
N PRO A 109 -7.15 -6.11 -1.16
CA PRO A 109 -8.58 -6.25 -0.89
C PRO A 109 -9.08 -7.68 -1.15
N PRO A 110 -9.89 -8.25 -0.25
CA PRO A 110 -10.45 -9.58 -0.46
C PRO A 110 -11.29 -9.65 -1.74
N ALA A 111 -11.27 -10.79 -2.41
CA ALA A 111 -12.01 -10.99 -3.67
C ALA A 111 -13.52 -10.69 -3.55
N HIS A 112 -14.14 -10.94 -2.39
CA HIS A 112 -15.55 -10.66 -2.16
C HIS A 112 -15.87 -9.16 -2.08
N VAL A 113 -14.94 -8.32 -1.60
CA VAL A 113 -15.07 -6.85 -1.59
C VAL A 113 -15.06 -6.33 -3.03
N ILE A 114 -14.09 -6.81 -3.82
CA ILE A 114 -13.98 -6.46 -5.24
C ILE A 114 -15.23 -6.90 -6.03
N ALA A 115 -15.79 -8.08 -5.71
CA ALA A 115 -17.01 -8.56 -6.35
C ALA A 115 -18.23 -7.66 -6.04
N ALA A 116 -18.38 -7.18 -4.81
CA ALA A 116 -19.46 -6.27 -4.43
C ALA A 116 -19.39 -4.93 -5.17
N ASN A 117 -18.19 -4.40 -5.38
CA ASN A 117 -17.98 -3.14 -6.12
C ASN A 117 -18.49 -3.23 -7.57
N ARG A 118 -18.38 -4.42 -8.20
CA ARG A 118 -18.89 -4.63 -9.56
C ARG A 118 -20.40 -4.38 -9.66
N GLU A 119 -21.18 -4.74 -8.63
CA GLU A 119 -22.63 -4.55 -8.61
C GLU A 119 -23.00 -3.07 -8.45
N GLY A 120 -22.27 -2.32 -7.62
CA GLY A 120 -22.47 -0.88 -7.42
C GLY A 120 -22.19 -0.03 -8.67
N PHE A 121 -21.14 -0.36 -9.44
CA PHE A 121 -20.81 0.37 -10.67
C PHE A 121 -21.85 0.20 -11.80
N HIS A 122 -22.61 -0.89 -11.80
CA HIS A 122 -23.70 -1.11 -12.76
C HIS A 122 -24.94 -0.25 -12.46
N LEU A 123 -25.17 0.12 -11.19
CA LEU A 123 -26.30 0.97 -10.79
C LEU A 123 -26.03 2.47 -11.01
N ALA A 124 -24.77 2.91 -11.01
CA ALA A 124 -24.40 4.32 -11.21
C ALA A 124 -24.33 4.75 -12.69
N ASN A 125 -24.33 3.81 -13.63
CA ASN A 125 -24.26 4.07 -15.08
C ASN A 125 -25.49 3.55 -15.85
N GLY A 126 -26.60 3.30 -15.15
CA GLY A 126 -27.88 2.85 -15.70
C GLY A 126 -28.89 3.97 -15.83
#